data_AF-A0A914PM75-F1
#
_entry.id   AF-A0A914PM75-F1
#
_cell.length_a   1.000
_cell.length_b   1.000
_cell.length_c   1.000
_cell.angle_alpha   90.00
_cell.angle_beta   90.00
_cell.angle_gamma   90.00
#
_symmetry.space_group_name_H-M   'P 1'
#
loop_
_entity.id
_entity.type
_entity.pdbx_description
1 polymer ?
#
loop_
_entity_poly.entity_id
_entity_poly.type
_entity_poly.pdbx_seq_one_letter_code
_entity_poly.pdbx_strand_id
1 'polypeptide(L)' 'MYRLTNDETYLIKAKLFALIMMHPDFQKQSRVPDRPWSLFEGWAGALTFLSDLLNPNTANFPLIPIPFSH' A
#
# COMPACT_ATOMS: atom_id res chain seq x y z
N MET A 1 3.63 -0.50 -10.92
CA MET A 1 4.73 0.26 -11.57
C MET A 1 6.09 -0.33 -11.25
N TYR A 2 6.60 -0.28 -10.02
CA TYR A 2 7.91 -0.85 -9.66
C TYR A 2 8.12 -2.28 -10.20
N ARG A 3 7.20 -3.21 -9.93
CA ARG A 3 7.25 -4.60 -10.43
C ARG A 3 7.32 -4.76 -11.96
N LEU A 4 6.80 -3.78 -12.71
CA LEU A 4 6.77 -3.81 -14.18
C LEU A 4 8.00 -3.12 -14.78
N THR A 5 8.42 -2.00 -14.22
CA THR A 5 9.45 -1.13 -14.80
C THR A 5 10.83 -1.31 -14.18
N ASN A 6 10.89 -1.92 -13.00
CA ASN A 6 12.07 -2.00 -12.14
C ASN A 6 12.69 -0.63 -11.79
N ASP A 7 11.94 0.46 -11.98
CA ASP A 7 12.37 1.82 -11.64
C ASP A 7 12.16 2.07 -10.15
N GLU A 8 13.26 2.20 -9.42
CA GLU A 8 13.30 2.39 -7.98
C GLU A 8 12.53 3.63 -7.50
N THR A 9 12.34 4.63 -8.36
CA THR A 9 11.54 5.82 -8.04
C THR A 9 10.13 5.43 -7.56
N TYR A 10 9.54 4.39 -8.14
CA TYR A 10 8.22 3.91 -7.72
C TYR A 10 8.26 3.22 -6.35
N LEU A 11 9.33 2.52 -6.02
CA LEU A 11 9.50 1.91 -4.70
C LEU A 11 9.71 2.97 -3.62
N ILE A 12 10.51 4.00 -3.92
CA ILE A 12 10.71 5.16 -3.02
C ILE A 12 9.37 5.85 -2.73
N LYS A 13 8.57 6.11 -3.76
CA LYS A 13 7.22 6.68 -3.61
C LYS A 13 6.34 5.80 -2.71
N ALA A 14 6.32 4.50 -2.92
CA ALA A 14 5.52 3.58 -2.09
C ALA A 14 5.95 3.60 -0.61
N LYS A 15 7.25 3.63 -0.34
CA LYS A 15 7.78 3.80 1.03
C LYS A 15 7.38 5.15 1.63
N LEU A 16 7.40 6.22 0.85
CA LEU A 16 6.96 7.55 1.31
C LEU A 16 5.48 7.55 1.69
N PHE A 17 4.61 6.88 0.91
CA PHE A 17 3.20 6.73 1.27
C PHE A 17 3.02 5.99 2.61
N ALA A 18 3.80 4.94 2.85
CA ALA A 18 3.77 4.23 4.13
C ALA A 18 4.19 5.11 5.32
N LEU A 19 5.15 6.02 5.12
CA LEU A 19 5.54 6.99 6.15
C LEU A 19 4.44 8.03 6.38
N ILE A 20 3.88 8.60 5.31
CA ILE A 20 2.83 9.63 5.40
C ILE A 20 1.59 9.08 6.10
N MET A 21 1.14 7.87 5.78
CA MET A 21 -0.07 7.30 6.39
C MET A 21 0.09 7.01 7.90
N MET A 22 1.33 6.88 8.37
CA MET A 22 1.66 6.72 9.80
C MET A 22 1.88 8.07 10.50
N HIS A 23 1.93 9.17 9.77
CA HIS A 23 2.16 10.48 10.36
C HIS A 23 0.95 10.92 11.20
N PRO A 24 1.14 11.34 12.47
CA PRO A 24 0.03 11.67 13.36
C PRO A 24 -0.90 12.76 12.81
N ASP A 25 -0.34 13.77 12.14
CA ASP A 25 -1.17 14.84 11.56
C ASP A 25 -2.00 14.37 10.38
N PHE A 26 -1.49 13.41 9.59
CA PHE A 26 -2.26 12.81 8.52
C PHE A 26 -3.41 11.98 9.08
N GLN A 27 -3.14 11.19 10.13
CA GLN A 27 -4.17 10.38 10.81
C GLN A 27 -5.26 11.25 11.44
N LYS A 28 -4.90 12.35 12.11
CA LYS A 28 -5.85 13.30 12.72
C LYS A 28 -6.76 13.99 11.70
N GLN A 29 -6.22 14.26 10.51
CA GLN A 29 -6.97 14.93 9.42
C GLN A 29 -7.77 13.94 8.58
N SER A 30 -7.50 12.65 8.70
CA SER A 30 -8.19 11.61 7.95
C SER A 30 -9.57 11.30 8.53
N ARG A 31 -10.56 11.07 7.67
CA ARG A 31 -11.86 10.56 8.08
C ARG A 31 -11.73 9.12 8.57
N VAL A 32 -12.50 8.76 9.60
CA VAL A 32 -12.66 7.36 10.03
C VAL A 32 -13.51 6.60 9.00
N PRO A 33 -13.03 5.46 8.47
CA PRO A 33 -13.78 4.62 7.54
C PRO A 33 -15.08 4.08 8.14
N ASP A 34 -16.04 3.69 7.29
CA ASP A 34 -17.32 3.15 7.77
C ASP A 34 -17.12 1.74 8.37
N ARG A 35 -16.16 0.97 7.85
CA ARG A 35 -15.65 -0.28 8.45
C ARG A 35 -14.14 -0.21 8.70
N PRO A 36 -13.70 0.30 9.87
CA PRO A 36 -12.29 0.59 10.17
C PRO A 36 -11.31 -0.60 10.07
N TRP A 37 -11.81 -1.83 10.10
CA TRP A 37 -11.01 -3.06 10.07
C TRP A 37 -11.10 -3.82 8.75
N SER A 38 -11.90 -3.34 7.80
CA SER A 38 -12.11 -4.05 6.54
C SER A 38 -10.93 -3.89 5.58
N LEU A 39 -10.92 -4.73 4.54
CA LEU A 39 -9.84 -4.80 3.55
C LEU A 39 -9.74 -3.55 2.67
N PHE A 40 -10.87 -2.97 2.25
CA PHE A 40 -10.86 -1.92 1.21
C PHE A 40 -10.97 -0.49 1.75
N GLU A 41 -11.39 -0.32 2.99
CA GLU A 41 -11.48 1.02 3.60
C GLU A 41 -10.74 1.11 4.95
N GLY A 42 -10.31 -0.01 5.53
CA GLY A 42 -9.76 -0.06 6.88
C GLY A 42 -8.32 -0.57 6.99
N TRP A 43 -7.93 -0.90 8.23
CA TRP A 43 -6.58 -1.31 8.59
C TRP A 43 -6.12 -2.63 7.96
N ALA A 44 -7.02 -3.53 7.59
CA ALA A 44 -6.63 -4.76 6.89
C ALA A 44 -6.00 -4.46 5.53
N GLY A 45 -6.51 -3.45 4.80
CA GLY A 45 -5.89 -2.98 3.56
C GLY A 45 -4.53 -2.34 3.79
N ALA A 46 -4.46 -1.45 4.79
CA ALA A 46 -3.21 -0.79 5.16
C ALA A 46 -2.12 -1.80 5.56
N LEU A 47 -2.46 -2.80 6.38
CA LEU A 47 -1.54 -3.86 6.79
C LEU A 47 -1.08 -4.70 5.60
N THR A 48 -2.00 -5.01 4.67
CA THR A 48 -1.63 -5.75 3.45
C THR A 48 -0.61 -4.97 2.63
N PHE A 49 -0.83 -3.68 2.41
CA PHE A 49 0.12 -2.80 1.72
C PHE A 49 1.49 -2.75 2.42
N LEU A 50 1.51 -2.61 3.75
CA LEU A 50 2.76 -2.56 4.52
C LEU A 50 3.53 -3.89 4.47
N SER A 51 2.82 -5.02 4.55
CA SER A 51 3.42 -6.35 4.40
C SER A 51 4.02 -6.52 2.99
N ASP A 52 3.32 -6.05 1.97
CA ASP A 52 3.78 -6.11 0.58
C ASP A 52 5.04 -5.27 0.33
N LEU A 53 5.23 -4.17 1.06
CA LEU A 53 6.46 -3.37 1.00
C LEU A 53 7.71 -4.12 1.51
N LEU A 54 7.55 -5.16 2.34
CA LEU A 54 8.67 -6.00 2.78
C LEU A 54 9.20 -6.88 1.66
N ASN A 55 8.34 -7.28 0.70
CA ASN A 55 8.74 -8.03 -0.49
C ASN A 55 8.09 -7.43 -1.76
N PRO A 56 8.62 -6.32 -2.28
CA PRO A 56 7.98 -5.54 -3.33
C PRO A 56 7.90 -6.28 -4.67
N ASN A 57 8.71 -7.32 -4.88
CA ASN A 57 8.70 -8.14 -6.10
C ASN A 57 7.47 -9.03 -6.20
N THR A 58 6.88 -9.40 -5.05
CA THR A 58 5.68 -10.25 -4.96
C THR A 58 4.43 -9.48 -4.55
N ALA A 59 4.54 -8.18 -4.29
CA ALA A 59 3.46 -7.31 -3.84
C ALA A 59 2.27 -7.26 -4.81
N ASN A 60 1.05 -7.51 -4.35
CA ASN A 60 -0.15 -7.51 -5.18
C ASN A 60 -1.31 -6.78 -4.49
N PHE A 61 -2.06 -5.99 -5.26
CA PHE A 61 -3.26 -5.39 -4.72
C PHE A 61 -4.28 -6.49 -4.31
N PRO A 62 -4.85 -6.45 -3.10
CA PRO A 62 -5.69 -7.52 -2.58
C PRO A 62 -6.87 -7.81 -3.51
N LEU A 63 -7.05 -9.09 -3.86
CA LEU A 63 -8.15 -9.59 -4.70
C LEU A 63 -8.20 -9.01 -6.13
N ILE A 64 -7.18 -8.26 -6.56
CA ILE A 64 -7.04 -7.74 -7.92
C ILE A 64 -5.63 -8.07 -8.43
N PRO A 65 -5.34 -9.35 -8.72
CA PRO A 65 -4.04 -9.75 -9.24
C PRO A 65 -3.83 -9.09 -10.61
N ILE A 66 -2.68 -8.45 -10.78
CA ILE A 66 -2.25 -7.93 -12.08
C ILE A 66 -1.35 -8.99 -12.71
N PRO A 67 -1.70 -9.56 -13.88
CA PRO A 67 -0.82 -10.48 -14.57
C PRO A 67 0.40 -9.69 -15.08
N PHE A 68 1.58 -10.13 -14.69
CA PHE A 68 2.84 -9.66 -15.29
C PHE A 68 3.26 -10.71 -16.30
N SER A 69 3.19 -10.38 -17.58
CA SER A 69 3.77 -11.20 -18.64
C SER A 69 5.30 -11.17 -18.48
N HIS A 70 5.88 -12.33 -18.21
CA HIS A 70 7.34 -12.55 -18.29
C HIS A 70 7.83 -12.45 -19.73
#